data_AF-A0ABD5V3E7-F1
#
_entry.id   AF-A0ABD5V3E7-F1
#
_cell.length_a   1.000
_cell.length_b   1.000
_cell.length_c   1.000
_cell.angle_alpha   90.00
_cell.angle_beta   90.00
_cell.angle_gamma   90.00
#
_symmetry.space_group_name_H-M   'P 1'
#
loop_
_entity.id
_entity.type
_entity.pdbx_description
1 polymer ?
#
loop_
_entity_poly.entity_id
_entity_poly.type
_entity_poly.pdbx_seq_one_letter_code
_entity_poly.pdbx_strand_id
1 'polypeptide(L)' 'MAGNFYSVECPDCENEQVVFDKASTEVACAICGHTLARPTGGKARIEGEVTETVEAR' A
#
# COMPACT_ATOMS: atom_id res chain seq x y z
N MET A 1 0.52 -11.66 14.69
CA MET A 1 -0.48 -11.66 13.60
C MET A 1 0.24 -11.37 12.31
N ALA A 2 0.18 -12.27 11.35
CA ALA A 2 0.84 -12.04 10.07
C ALA A 2 0.10 -10.96 9.24
N GLY A 3 0.85 -10.28 8.38
CA GLY A 3 0.37 -9.21 7.51
C GLY A 3 0.52 -9.63 6.05
N ASN A 4 -0.21 -8.96 5.18
CA ASN A 4 -0.26 -9.27 3.76
C ASN A 4 0.47 -8.20 2.95
N PHE A 5 0.94 -8.58 1.77
CA PHE A 5 1.42 -7.65 0.76
C PHE A 5 0.36 -7.49 -0.33
N TYR A 6 0.07 -6.25 -0.71
CA TYR A 6 -0.89 -5.91 -1.75
C TYR A 6 -0.17 -5.15 -2.87
N SER A 7 -0.45 -5.46 -4.13
CA SER A 7 -0.11 -4.55 -5.22
C SER A 7 -1.16 -3.45 -5.26
N VAL A 8 -0.71 -2.21 -5.25
CA VAL A 8 -1.55 -1.01 -5.22
C VAL A 8 -1.20 -0.16 -6.43
N GLU A 9 -2.20 0.15 -7.25
CA GLU A 9 -2.08 1.13 -8.32
C GLU A 9 -2.25 2.55 -7.78
N CYS A 10 -1.31 3.43 -8.13
CA CYS A 10 -1.36 4.83 -7.75
C CYS A 10 -2.42 5.59 -8.58
N PRO A 11 -3.37 6.30 -7.93
CA PRO A 11 -4.45 7.00 -8.64
C PRO A 11 -3.98 8.20 -9.47
N ASP A 12 -2.77 8.73 -9.20
CA ASP A 12 -2.26 9.94 -9.85
C ASP A 12 -1.34 9.66 -11.05
N CYS A 13 -0.64 8.53 -11.06
CA CYS A 13 0.40 8.23 -12.06
C CYS A 13 0.38 6.79 -12.58
N GLU A 14 -0.65 6.02 -12.23
CA GLU A 14 -0.87 4.63 -12.69
C GLU A 14 0.28 3.69 -12.33
N ASN A 15 1.18 4.10 -11.43
CA ASN A 15 2.29 3.27 -11.00
C ASN A 15 1.79 2.20 -10.02
N GLU A 16 2.03 0.94 -10.36
CA GLU A 16 1.84 -0.20 -9.47
C GLU A 16 2.99 -0.32 -8.45
N GLN A 17 2.64 -0.47 -7.18
CA GLN A 17 3.61 -0.65 -6.09
C GLN A 17 3.10 -1.64 -5.05
N VAL A 18 3.98 -2.52 -4.60
CA VAL A 18 3.68 -3.45 -3.50
C VAL A 18 3.76 -2.72 -2.16
N VAL A 19 2.69 -2.80 -1.38
CA VAL A 19 2.55 -2.18 -0.06
C VAL A 19 2.20 -3.22 0.99
N PHE A 20 2.78 -3.08 2.19
CA PHE A 20 2.48 -3.94 3.33
C PHE A 20 1.24 -3.46 4.09
N ASP A 21 0.29 -4.36 4.35
CA ASP A 21 -1.01 -4.03 4.96
C ASP A 21 -0.92 -3.54 6.40
N LYS A 22 0.23 -3.65 7.06
CA LYS A 22 0.50 -3.14 8.42
C LYS A 22 1.70 -2.20 8.44
N ALA A 23 1.85 -1.41 7.38
CA ALA A 23 2.83 -0.33 7.36
C ALA A 23 2.71 0.54 8.63
N SER A 24 3.83 0.71 9.33
CA SER A 24 3.91 1.54 10.56
C SER A 24 4.31 3.00 10.27
N THR A 25 4.59 3.31 9.00
CA THR A 25 4.92 4.64 8.49
C THR A 25 4.09 4.91 7.24
N GLU A 26 3.98 6.18 6.85
CA GLU A 26 3.39 6.53 5.56
C GLU A 26 4.22 5.95 4.42
N VAL A 27 3.54 5.38 3.44
CA VAL A 27 4.16 4.83 2.22
C VAL A 27 3.80 5.75 1.08
N ALA A 28 4.81 6.36 0.46
CA ALA A 28 4.65 7.23 -0.70
C ALA A 28 4.95 6.45 -1.99
N CYS A 29 4.21 6.77 -3.04
CA CYS A 29 4.47 6.31 -4.39
C CYS A 29 5.90 6.68 -4.79
N ALA A 30 6.65 5.71 -5.31
CA ALA A 30 8.05 5.92 -5.71
C ALA A 30 8.21 6.86 -6.92
N ILE A 31 7.13 7.12 -7.67
CA ILE A 31 7.16 7.93 -8.89
C ILE A 31 6.72 9.37 -8.61
N CYS A 32 5.52 9.58 -8.07
CA CYS A 32 4.94 10.91 -7.88
C CYS A 32 4.96 11.42 -6.42
N GLY A 33 5.26 10.55 -5.45
CA GLY A 33 5.24 10.90 -4.03
C GLY A 33 3.86 10.92 -3.37
N HIS A 34 2.78 10.58 -4.10
CA HIS A 34 1.43 10.43 -3.54
C HIS A 34 1.41 9.40 -2.40
N THR A 35 0.68 9.66 -1.32
CA THR A 35 0.59 8.72 -0.18
C THR A 35 -0.27 7.50 -0.55
N LEU A 36 0.35 6.33 -0.73
CA LEU A 36 -0.35 5.08 -1.05
C LEU A 36 -0.90 4.36 0.17
N ALA A 37 -0.24 4.49 1.33
CA ALA A 37 -0.77 3.96 2.59
C ALA A 37 -0.43 4.83 3.79
N ARG A 38 -1.41 4.96 4.71
CA ARG A 38 -1.24 5.61 6.01
C ARG A 38 -1.28 4.60 7.15
N PRO A 39 -0.35 4.68 8.11
CA PRO A 39 -0.34 3.77 9.25
C PRO A 39 -1.55 4.01 10.13
N THR A 40 -2.10 2.93 10.67
CA THR A 40 -3.11 2.99 11.73
C THR A 40 -2.64 2.10 12.89
N GLY A 41 -3.43 1.99 13.97
CA GLY A 41 -3.14 1.05 15.06
C GLY A 41 -3.18 -0.44 14.67
N GLY A 42 -3.55 -0.76 13.43
CA GLY A 42 -3.63 -2.14 12.91
C GLY A 42 -3.27 -2.19 11.43
N LYS A 43 -4.27 -2.44 10.58
CA LYS A 43 -4.06 -2.42 9.13
C LYS A 43 -3.95 -0.97 8.62
N ALA A 44 -2.89 -0.68 7.89
CA ALA A 44 -2.71 0.57 7.19
C ALA A 44 -3.90 0.82 6.26
N ARG A 45 -4.29 2.09 6.14
CA ARG A 45 -5.31 2.51 5.20
C ARG A 45 -4.63 2.73 3.86
N ILE A 46 -5.03 1.97 2.83
CA ILE A 46 -4.55 2.11 1.46
C ILE A 46 -5.42 3.14 0.74
N GLU A 47 -4.79 4.09 0.03
CA GLU A 47 -5.47 5.17 -0.71
C GLU A 47 -5.50 4.96 -2.23
N GLY A 48 -4.84 3.92 -2.75
CA GLY A 48 -4.92 3.50 -4.16
C GLY A 48 -5.83 2.29 -4.39
N GLU A 49 -5.93 1.87 -5.65
CA GLU A 49 -6.66 0.65 -6.02
C GLU A 49 -5.81 -0.58 -5.71
N VAL A 50 -6.35 -1.57 -5.00
CA VAL A 50 -5.66 -2.84 -4.73
C VAL A 50 -5.93 -3.81 -5.87
N THR A 51 -4.92 -4.04 -6.71
CA THR A 51 -5.04 -4.90 -7.90
C THR A 51 -4.90 -6.38 -7.56
N GLU A 52 -3.98 -6.72 -6.65
CA GLU A 52 -3.71 -8.11 -6.26
C GLU A 52 -3.19 -8.25 -4.83
N THR A 53 -3.34 -9.44 -4.24
CA THR A 53 -2.66 -9.85 -3.00
C THR A 53 -1.43 -10.67 -3.38
N VAL A 54 -0.24 -10.10 -3.15
CA VAL A 54 1.05 -10.66 -3.60
C VAL A 54 1.48 -11.82 -2.70
N GLU A 55 1.33 -11.66 -1.38
CA GLU A 55 1.59 -12.72 -0.40
C GLU A 55 0.63 -12.62 0.78
N ALA A 56 -0.04 -13.73 1.08
CA ALA A 56 -0.84 -13.92 2.29
C ALA A 56 -0.10 -14.88 3.22
N ARG A 57 0.43 -14.36 4.34
CA ARG A 57 1.10 -15.16 5.37
C ARG A 57 0.38 -15.00 6.69
#